data_AF-A0A7H0IEH9-F1
#
_entry.id   AF-A0A7H0IEH9-F1
#
_cell.length_a   1.000
_cell.length_b   1.000
_cell.length_c   1.000
_cell.angle_alpha   90.00
_cell.angle_beta   90.00
_cell.angle_gamma   90.00
#
_symmetry.space_group_name_H-M   'P 1'
#
loop_
_entity.id
_entity.type
_entity.pdbx_description
1 polymer ?
#
loop_
_entity_poly.entity_id
_entity_poly.type
_entity_poly.pdbx_seq_one_letter_code
_entity_poly.pdbx_strand_id
1 'polypeptide(L)'
;MDDLAWEQVRRLVGWLDEHAEPAAAGDVRLLRVLKIGEEFGEVAEALHGALGANPRKGASHTWDDVRQELCDVIVTAMVALATCTDGGDGGDGPGGPAEVLAGRLRLLVERAGLDAPPGDGVR
;
A
#
# COMPACT_ATOMS: atom_id res chain seq x y z
N MET A 1 -0.77 1.09 12.67
CA MET A 1 -1.30 -0.08 11.95
C MET A 1 -1.11 -1.26 12.89
N ASP A 2 -2.13 -2.08 13.08
CA ASP A 2 -2.03 -3.18 14.06
C ASP A 2 -1.07 -4.27 13.60
N ASP A 3 -0.56 -5.05 14.56
CA ASP A 3 0.38 -6.15 14.29
C ASP A 3 -0.28 -7.27 13.46
N LEU A 4 -1.61 -7.40 13.56
CA LEU A 4 -2.41 -8.39 12.83
C LEU A 4 -2.40 -8.13 11.32
N ALA A 5 -2.52 -6.88 10.88
CA ALA A 5 -2.50 -6.51 9.47
C ALA A 5 -1.16 -6.89 8.82
N TRP A 6 -0.04 -6.62 9.50
CA TRP A 6 1.28 -7.02 9.01
C TRP A 6 1.49 -8.53 9.02
N GLU A 7 0.89 -9.24 9.97
CA GLU A 7 0.87 -10.71 9.95
C GLU A 7 0.10 -11.25 8.74
N GLN A 8 -1.08 -10.70 8.43
CA GLN A 8 -1.83 -11.10 7.23
C GLN A 8 -1.06 -10.79 5.95
N VAL A 9 -0.39 -9.64 5.87
CA VAL A 9 0.45 -9.31 4.70
C VAL A 9 1.63 -10.27 4.56
N ARG A 10 2.29 -10.67 5.65
CA ARG A 10 3.34 -11.71 5.57
C ARG A 10 2.80 -13.05 5.07
N ARG A 11 1.58 -13.43 5.48
CA ARG A 11 0.92 -14.64 4.95
C ARG A 11 0.63 -14.52 3.46
N LEU A 12 0.18 -13.35 2.98
CA LEU A 12 0.00 -13.08 1.56
C LEU A 12 1.32 -13.16 0.78
N VAL A 13 2.39 -12.58 1.31
CA VAL A 13 3.73 -12.65 0.72
C VAL A 13 4.17 -14.11 0.57
N GLY A 14 4.10 -14.91 1.64
CA GLY A 14 4.46 -16.32 1.59
C GLY A 14 3.62 -17.12 0.59
N TRP A 15 2.31 -16.89 0.57
CA TRP A 15 1.42 -17.53 -0.41
C TRP A 15 1.79 -17.14 -1.84
N LEU A 16 2.09 -15.87 -2.12
CA LEU A 16 2.53 -15.40 -3.43
C LEU A 16 3.88 -16.00 -3.83
N ASP A 17 4.82 -16.15 -2.90
CA ASP A 17 6.13 -16.77 -3.16
C ASP A 17 5.97 -18.26 -3.51
N GLU A 18 5.07 -18.98 -2.84
CA GLU A 18 4.75 -20.39 -3.11
C GLU A 18 4.08 -20.61 -4.48
N HIS A 19 3.34 -19.62 -4.98
CA HIS A 19 2.54 -19.70 -6.21
C HIS A 19 3.15 -18.90 -7.37
N ALA A 20 4.37 -18.37 -7.22
CA ALA A 20 5.05 -17.66 -8.29
C ALA A 20 5.51 -18.61 -9.40
N GLU A 21 5.13 -18.32 -10.65
CA GLU A 21 5.59 -19.08 -11.80
C GLU A 21 7.12 -18.97 -11.97
N PRO A 22 7.85 -20.07 -12.24
CA PRO A 22 9.31 -20.03 -12.40
C PRO A 22 9.81 -19.07 -13.49
N ALA A 23 8.99 -18.82 -14.52
CA ALA A 23 9.29 -17.86 -15.59
C ALA A 23 9.15 -16.39 -15.16
N ALA A 24 8.40 -16.12 -14.08
CA ALA A 24 8.30 -14.81 -13.43
C ALA A 24 9.41 -14.58 -12.39
N ALA A 25 10.36 -15.52 -12.24
CA ALA A 25 11.49 -15.45 -11.30
C ALA A 25 12.57 -14.41 -11.67
N GLY A 26 12.17 -13.30 -12.30
CA GLY A 26 12.95 -12.06 -12.28
C GLY A 26 12.98 -11.48 -10.86
N ASP A 27 13.28 -10.18 -10.72
CA ASP A 27 13.24 -9.55 -9.41
C ASP A 27 11.78 -9.45 -8.93
N VAL A 28 11.35 -10.34 -8.02
CA VAL A 28 9.99 -10.35 -7.43
C VAL A 28 9.62 -9.00 -6.83
N ARG A 29 10.61 -8.21 -6.36
CA ARG A 29 10.40 -6.85 -5.87
C ARG A 29 9.90 -5.95 -6.99
N LEU A 30 10.47 -6.05 -8.19
CA LEU A 30 10.03 -5.29 -9.36
C LEU A 30 8.55 -5.58 -9.67
N LEU A 31 8.18 -6.85 -9.75
CA LEU A 31 6.81 -7.25 -10.10
C LEU A 31 5.79 -6.77 -9.06
N ARG A 32 6.11 -6.92 -7.77
CA ARG A 32 5.23 -6.45 -6.67
C ARG A 32 5.12 -4.93 -6.63
N VAL A 33 6.18 -4.19 -6.97
CA VAL A 33 6.11 -2.73 -7.11
C VAL A 33 5.29 -2.33 -8.33
N LEU A 34 5.43 -3.01 -9.47
CA LEU A 34 4.65 -2.71 -10.67
C LEU A 34 3.15 -2.95 -10.49
N LYS A 35 2.76 -3.95 -9.68
CA LYS A 35 1.35 -4.21 -9.34
C LYS A 35 0.67 -3.00 -8.70
N ILE A 36 1.39 -2.13 -7.97
CA ILE A 36 0.84 -0.87 -7.43
C ILE A 36 0.29 0.03 -8.55
N GLY A 37 0.95 0.06 -9.71
CA GLY A 37 0.50 0.84 -10.86
C GLY A 37 -0.78 0.28 -11.49
N GLU A 38 -0.98 -1.03 -11.42
CA GLU A 38 -2.22 -1.70 -11.86
C GLU A 38 -3.39 -1.32 -10.95
N GLU A 39 -3.23 -1.49 -9.63
CA GLU A 39 -4.27 -1.11 -8.65
C GLU A 39 -4.63 0.39 -8.71
N PHE A 40 -3.63 1.25 -8.93
CA PHE A 40 -3.89 2.67 -9.16
C PHE A 40 -4.76 2.91 -10.41
N GLY A 41 -4.55 2.12 -11.47
CA GLY A 41 -5.38 2.15 -12.66
C GLY A 41 -6.85 1.78 -12.37
N GLU A 42 -7.06 0.80 -11.49
CA GLU A 42 -8.40 0.38 -11.04
C GLU A 42 -9.07 1.49 -10.21
N VAL A 43 -8.35 2.15 -9.29
CA VAL A 43 -8.84 3.36 -8.60
C VAL A 43 -9.26 4.43 -9.62
N ALA A 44 -8.46 4.66 -10.66
CA ALA A 44 -8.76 5.66 -11.68
C ALA A 44 -10.00 5.29 -12.51
N GLU A 45 -10.22 4.01 -12.84
CA GLU A 45 -11.45 3.54 -13.48
C GLU A 45 -12.67 3.70 -12.56
N ALA A 46 -12.55 3.31 -11.30
CA ALA A 46 -13.61 3.48 -10.30
C ALA A 46 -13.98 4.96 -10.11
N LEU A 47 -13.00 5.86 -10.05
CA LEU A 47 -13.23 7.31 -9.97
C LEU A 47 -13.95 7.86 -11.20
N HIS A 48 -13.52 7.48 -12.42
CA HIS A 48 -14.22 7.87 -13.64
C HIS A 48 -15.67 7.38 -13.64
N GLY A 49 -15.92 6.17 -13.13
CA GLY A 49 -17.26 5.62 -12.97
C GLY A 49 -18.09 6.37 -11.92
N ALA A 50 -17.53 6.64 -10.73
CA ALA A 50 -18.23 7.31 -9.64
C ALA A 50 -18.57 8.77 -9.94
N LEU A 51 -17.72 9.45 -10.71
CA LEU A 51 -17.95 10.82 -11.16
C LEU A 51 -18.85 10.90 -12.41
N GLY A 52 -19.14 9.77 -13.05
CA GLY A 52 -19.78 9.75 -14.37
C GLY A 52 -18.96 10.47 -15.45
N ALA A 53 -17.64 10.59 -15.24
CA ALA A 53 -16.74 11.39 -16.07
C ALA A 53 -16.44 10.74 -17.42
N ASN A 54 -16.79 9.47 -17.62
CA ASN A 54 -16.65 8.76 -18.88
C ASN A 54 -17.95 8.87 -19.72
N PRO A 55 -18.00 9.71 -20.78
CA PRO A 55 -19.22 9.94 -21.55
C PRO A 55 -19.73 8.69 -22.28
N ARG A 56 -18.88 7.68 -22.49
CA ARG A 56 -19.24 6.43 -23.15
C ARG A 56 -19.87 5.39 -22.20
N LYS A 57 -19.56 5.47 -20.90
CA LYS A 57 -20.00 4.48 -19.89
C LYS A 57 -20.97 5.05 -18.85
N GLY A 58 -21.08 6.38 -18.69
CA GLY A 58 -21.92 7.00 -17.67
C GLY A 58 -21.42 6.70 -16.24
N ALA A 59 -22.32 6.79 -15.25
CA ALA A 59 -22.02 6.44 -13.86
C ALA A 59 -22.02 4.91 -13.68
N SER A 60 -20.84 4.29 -13.70
CA SER A 60 -20.68 2.83 -13.66
C SER A 60 -20.19 2.28 -12.31
N HIS A 61 -19.71 3.16 -11.43
CA HIS A 61 -19.16 2.81 -10.13
C HIS A 61 -19.71 3.74 -9.07
N THR A 62 -19.48 3.38 -7.82
CA THR A 62 -19.84 4.12 -6.62
C THR A 62 -18.57 4.55 -5.87
N TRP A 63 -18.73 5.41 -4.86
CA TRP A 63 -17.64 5.71 -3.94
C TRP A 63 -17.27 4.53 -3.03
N ASP A 64 -18.12 3.50 -2.91
CA ASP A 64 -17.76 2.26 -2.22
C ASP A 64 -16.75 1.47 -3.04
N ASP A 65 -16.88 1.47 -4.37
CA ASP A 65 -15.92 0.82 -5.28
C ASP A 65 -14.57 1.54 -5.20
N VAL A 66 -14.56 2.88 -5.27
CA VAL A 66 -13.32 3.67 -5.09
C VAL A 66 -12.61 3.35 -3.76
N ARG A 67 -13.37 3.15 -2.67
CA ARG A 67 -12.81 2.78 -1.37
C ARG A 67 -12.21 1.38 -1.36
N GLN A 68 -12.80 0.43 -2.08
CA GLN A 68 -12.24 -0.91 -2.23
C GLN A 68 -10.92 -0.86 -3.00
N GLU A 69 -10.88 -0.20 -4.15
CA GLU A 69 -9.66 -0.09 -4.95
C GLU A 69 -8.52 0.64 -4.19
N LEU A 70 -8.85 1.64 -3.37
CA LEU A 70 -7.86 2.29 -2.50
C LEU A 70 -7.30 1.34 -1.44
N CYS A 71 -8.11 0.42 -0.90
CA CYS A 71 -7.62 -0.63 -0.02
C CYS A 71 -6.68 -1.58 -0.76
N ASP A 72 -6.99 -1.94 -2.01
CA ASP A 72 -6.13 -2.83 -2.82
C ASP A 72 -4.78 -2.17 -3.14
N VAL A 73 -4.74 -0.87 -3.42
CA VAL A 73 -3.48 -0.09 -3.50
C VAL A 73 -2.70 -0.17 -2.18
N ILE A 74 -3.36 0.03 -1.04
CA ILE A 74 -2.70 -0.01 0.28
C ILE A 74 -2.12 -1.40 0.54
N VAL A 75 -2.90 -2.46 0.36
CA VAL A 75 -2.47 -3.85 0.60
C VAL A 75 -1.33 -4.21 -0.35
N THR A 76 -1.43 -3.86 -1.63
CA THR A 76 -0.37 -4.11 -2.62
C THR A 76 0.92 -3.36 -2.28
N ALA A 77 0.83 -2.12 -1.82
CA ALA A 77 1.98 -1.35 -1.35
C ALA A 77 2.61 -1.97 -0.09
N MET A 78 1.80 -2.51 0.83
CA MET A 78 2.30 -3.22 2.01
C MET A 78 3.04 -4.52 1.63
N VAL A 79 2.51 -5.30 0.68
CA VAL A 79 3.16 -6.51 0.14
C VAL A 79 4.50 -6.17 -0.51
N ALA A 80 4.53 -5.11 -1.33
CA ALA A 80 5.77 -4.63 -1.94
C ALA A 80 6.78 -4.17 -0.87
N LEU A 81 6.34 -3.39 0.13
CA LEU A 81 7.21 -2.94 1.22
C LEU A 81 7.80 -4.10 2.01
N ALA A 82 6.98 -5.09 2.38
CA ALA A 82 7.44 -6.29 3.08
C ALA A 82 8.50 -7.04 2.27
N THR A 83 8.24 -7.26 0.98
CA THR A 83 9.19 -7.94 0.08
C THR A 83 10.52 -7.18 -0.05
N CYS A 84 10.47 -5.86 -0.15
CA CYS A 84 11.67 -5.01 -0.27
C CYS A 84 12.44 -4.86 1.05
N THR A 85 11.78 -5.07 2.19
CA THR A 85 12.41 -4.94 3.53
C THR A 85 13.03 -6.26 3.96
N ASP A 86 12.34 -7.38 3.74
CA ASP A 86 12.77 -8.69 4.21
C ASP A 86 13.75 -9.39 3.23
N GLY A 87 13.78 -8.96 1.97
CA GLY A 87 14.65 -9.50 0.91
C GLY A 87 15.95 -8.72 0.64
N GLY A 88 16.46 -7.97 1.62
CA GLY A 88 17.69 -7.18 1.50
C GLY A 88 18.97 -7.99 1.72
N ASP A 89 19.98 -7.75 0.88
CA ASP A 89 21.31 -8.38 0.95
C ASP A 89 22.05 -7.94 2.23
N GLY A 90 21.95 -8.75 3.29
CA GLY A 90 22.67 -8.55 4.55
C GLY A 90 21.81 -7.92 5.65
N GLY A 91 21.65 -8.65 6.75
CA GLY A 91 20.74 -8.39 7.88
C GLY A 91 21.02 -7.15 8.76
N ASP A 92 21.47 -6.04 8.17
CA ASP A 92 21.64 -4.73 8.83
C ASP A 92 20.61 -3.69 8.36
N GLY A 93 19.56 -4.13 7.67
CA GLY A 93 18.43 -3.26 7.27
C GLY A 93 17.67 -2.68 8.48
N PRO A 94 16.94 -1.57 8.30
CA PRO A 94 16.02 -1.09 9.34
C PRO A 94 15.06 -2.22 9.73
N GLY A 95 14.54 -2.20 10.97
CA GLY A 95 13.61 -3.25 11.42
C GLY A 95 12.42 -3.44 10.48
N GLY A 96 11.62 -4.49 10.70
CA GLY A 96 10.64 -5.01 9.73
C GLY A 96 9.69 -3.95 9.12
N PRO A 97 8.94 -4.29 8.06
CA PRO A 97 8.19 -3.33 7.23
C PRO A 97 7.24 -2.39 8.01
N ALA A 98 6.70 -2.86 9.14
CA ALA A 98 5.92 -2.06 10.07
C ALA A 98 6.71 -0.88 10.67
N GLU A 99 7.96 -1.12 11.08
CA GLU A 99 8.86 -0.11 11.64
C GLU A 99 9.29 0.89 10.58
N VAL A 100 9.59 0.43 9.36
CA VAL A 100 9.89 1.30 8.21
C VAL A 100 8.74 2.27 7.94
N LEU A 101 7.51 1.76 7.84
CA LEU A 101 6.33 2.60 7.63
C LEU A 101 6.11 3.57 8.81
N ALA A 102 6.21 3.08 10.05
CA ALA A 102 6.04 3.90 11.24
C ALA A 102 7.09 5.02 11.35
N GLY A 103 8.35 4.73 11.01
CA GLY A 103 9.43 5.72 10.93
C GLY A 103 9.15 6.77 9.87
N ARG A 104 8.70 6.37 8.68
CA ARG A 104 8.32 7.31 7.62
C ARG A 104 7.16 8.20 8.02
N LEU A 105 6.13 7.65 8.66
CA LEU A 105 4.97 8.41 9.13
C LEU A 105 5.38 9.45 10.19
N ARG A 106 6.19 9.06 11.18
CA ARG A 106 6.72 9.99 12.19
C ARG A 106 7.44 11.18 11.56
N LEU A 107 8.33 10.90 10.61
CA LEU A 107 9.06 11.93 9.86
C LEU A 107 8.12 12.87 9.10
N LEU A 108 7.04 12.36 8.50
CA LEU A 108 6.08 13.19 7.76
C LEU A 108 5.23 14.07 8.68
N VAL A 109 4.83 13.54 9.84
CA VAL A 109 4.10 14.29 10.89
C VAL A 109 4.96 15.43 11.43
N GLU A 110 6.22 15.17 11.77
CA GLU A 110 7.18 16.17 12.23
C GLU A 110 7.40 17.26 11.17
N ARG A 111 7.60 16.87 9.90
CA ARG A 111 7.76 17.82 8.79
C ARG A 111 6.54 18.69 8.56
N ALA A 112 5.36 18.21 8.90
CA ALA A 112 4.11 18.97 8.81
C ALA A 112 3.85 19.85 10.05
N GLY A 113 4.68 19.77 11.10
CA GLY A 113 4.49 20.47 12.38
C GLY A 113 3.29 19.96 13.18
N LEU A 114 2.90 18.69 12.98
CA LEU A 114 1.75 18.04 13.62
C LEU A 114 2.14 17.20 14.86
N ASP A 115 3.39 17.30 15.28
CA ASP A 115 4.00 16.59 16.42
C ASP A 115 3.71 17.27 17.78
N ALA A 116 3.25 18.52 17.76
CA ALA A 116 2.75 19.18 18.95
C ALA A 116 1.43 18.53 19.42
N PRO A 117 1.24 18.30 20.74
CA PRO A 117 -0.06 17.89 21.25
C PRO A 117 -1.10 18.96 20.88
N PRO A 118 -2.37 18.58 20.59
CA PRO A 118 -3.42 19.55 20.32
C PRO A 118 -3.44 20.55 21.47
N GLY A 119 -3.12 21.81 21.18
CA GLY A 119 -2.91 22.82 22.22
C GLY A 119 -4.12 22.91 23.13
N ASP A 120 -3.88 23.05 24.44
CA ASP A 120 -4.90 23.38 25.43
C ASP A 120 -5.54 24.71 25.02
N GLY A 121 -6.60 24.62 24.23
CA GLY A 121 -7.44 25.74 23.84
C GLY A 121 -8.17 26.25 25.07
N VAL A 122 -7.49 27.09 25.86
CA VAL A 122 -8.16 28.00 26.78
C VAL A 122 -8.98 28.96 25.93
N ARG A 123 -10.30 28.80 26.01
CA ARG A 123 -11.31 29.74 25.51
C ARG A 123 -11.21 31.08 26.22
#